data_AF-A0A7W0YKQ8-F1
#
_entry.id   AF-A0A7W0YKQ8-F1
#
_cell.length_a   1.000
_cell.length_b   1.000
_cell.length_c   1.000
_cell.angle_alpha   90.00
_cell.angle_beta   90.00
_cell.angle_gamma   90.00
#
_symmetry.space_group_name_H-M   'P 1'
#
loop_
_entity.id
_entity.type
_entity.pdbx_description
1 polymer ?
#
loop_
_entity_poly.entity_id
_entity_poly.type
_entity_poly.pdbx_seq_one_letter_code
_entity_poly.pdbx_strand_id
1 'polypeptide(L)'
;MAEQVAIFGETARFDHGLYTFLADYLPWASGDGMEHRNSTVVSASGSLARDADALLRTVSHEFFHAWNMERIRAAEIEPFDLTAADPSHTLWFGEGFTRYYDRLTIRRANLLSDSAYAAMVGDVVGAVVLAPGRRFFSPMEMSLQAPFVDAATSIDPTNQPNTFLSYYTWGAAVGLGLDLTLRGRFEGKTLDGYMRAMWERYGRPARRYMVRRPYTVADLERTLGAYAGDAAFARDFFARYVHGRHVPDYAALLARAGMLVRLARPTAAFAGPLTLAEDSTGVTVASATIAGTPLYAAGVERGDRILSAAGAPIRSEADWLALLAARAPGEEVPLVFRQRGREVRASLRLTADPQVEVIPMELAGSAPSEAQRAFRAAWLGSRAGS
;
A
#
# COMPACT_ATOMS: atom_id res chain seq x y z
N MET A 1 11.54 17.01 4.31
CA MET A 1 11.52 18.00 3.20
C MET A 1 12.76 17.92 2.31
N ALA A 2 13.99 18.13 2.83
CA ALA A 2 15.20 18.16 2.00
C ALA A 2 15.41 16.88 1.16
N GLU A 3 15.10 15.71 1.71
CA GLU A 3 15.09 14.43 0.98
C GLU A 3 14.15 14.42 -0.23
N GLN A 4 12.97 15.04 -0.11
CA GLN A 4 12.01 15.11 -1.20
C GLN A 4 12.44 16.11 -2.28
N VAL A 5 12.99 17.26 -1.86
CA VAL A 5 13.59 18.23 -2.78
C VAL A 5 14.71 17.58 -3.61
N ALA A 6 15.55 16.75 -2.99
CA ALA A 6 16.64 16.05 -3.67
C ALA A 6 16.16 15.08 -4.76
N ILE A 7 15.00 14.45 -4.60
CA ILE A 7 14.39 13.60 -5.64
C ILE A 7 14.18 14.41 -6.92
N PHE A 8 13.54 15.57 -6.80
CA PHE A 8 13.19 16.41 -7.94
C PHE A 8 14.32 17.36 -8.39
N GLY A 9 15.36 17.51 -7.57
CA GLY A 9 16.53 18.36 -7.85
C GLY A 9 16.32 19.86 -7.58
N GLU A 10 15.09 20.28 -7.32
CA GLU A 10 14.74 21.65 -6.97
C GLU A 10 13.45 21.69 -6.13
N THR A 11 13.24 22.79 -5.42
CA THR A 11 11.95 23.05 -4.78
C THR A 11 10.88 23.27 -5.85
N ALA A 12 9.65 22.80 -5.57
CA ALA A 12 8.51 23.29 -6.33
C ALA A 12 8.44 24.82 -6.18
N ARG A 13 8.06 25.52 -7.26
CA ARG A 13 7.86 26.97 -7.20
C ARG A 13 6.59 27.25 -6.41
N PHE A 14 6.76 27.58 -5.14
CA PHE A 14 5.66 27.97 -4.28
C PHE A 14 5.23 29.41 -4.55
N ASP A 15 3.93 29.65 -4.65
CA ASP A 15 3.44 31.01 -4.79
C ASP A 15 3.81 31.80 -3.51
N HIS A 16 4.32 33.01 -3.70
CA HIS A 16 4.89 33.84 -2.61
C HIS A 16 6.10 33.24 -1.88
N GLY A 17 6.69 32.14 -2.37
CA GLY A 17 7.91 31.55 -1.81
C GLY A 17 7.72 30.80 -0.49
N LEU A 18 6.48 30.45 -0.12
CA LEU A 18 6.15 29.80 1.15
C LEU A 18 5.33 28.52 0.94
N TYR A 19 5.58 27.53 1.78
CA TYR A 19 4.70 26.36 1.93
C TYR A 19 4.22 26.27 3.38
N THR A 20 2.91 26.12 3.60
CA THR A 20 2.31 26.15 4.94
C THR A 20 1.70 24.81 5.33
N PHE A 21 2.09 24.28 6.50
CA PHE A 21 1.43 23.13 7.11
C PHE A 21 0.36 23.61 8.09
N LEU A 22 -0.90 23.30 7.81
CA LEU A 22 -2.03 23.58 8.68
C LEU A 22 -2.34 22.29 9.46
N ALA A 23 -1.86 22.21 10.70
CA ALA A 23 -1.97 21.02 11.53
C ALA A 23 -3.13 21.15 12.54
N ASP A 24 -4.18 20.36 12.33
CA ASP A 24 -5.34 20.25 13.19
C ASP A 24 -5.29 18.97 14.05
N TYR A 25 -4.57 19.06 15.17
CA TYR A 25 -4.34 17.94 16.09
C TYR A 25 -5.16 18.11 17.37
N LEU A 26 -6.43 17.72 17.30
CA LEU A 26 -7.43 17.87 18.35
C LEU A 26 -8.04 16.52 18.73
N PRO A 27 -8.37 16.25 20.00
CA PRO A 27 -8.88 14.93 20.44
C PRO A 27 -10.14 14.42 19.72
N TRP A 28 -10.91 15.31 19.11
CA TRP A 28 -12.14 15.01 18.37
C TRP A 28 -11.99 15.10 16.84
N ALA A 29 -10.78 15.40 16.33
CA ALA A 29 -10.51 15.40 14.91
C ALA A 29 -10.41 13.96 14.38
N SER A 30 -10.76 13.78 13.10
CA SER A 30 -10.50 12.54 12.36
C SER A 30 -9.15 12.61 11.66
N GLY A 31 -8.55 11.46 11.38
CA GLY A 31 -7.27 11.38 10.67
C GLY A 31 -7.44 11.61 9.17
N ASP A 32 -6.81 12.65 8.62
CA ASP A 32 -6.81 12.93 7.17
C ASP A 32 -5.64 13.83 6.75
N GLY A 33 -5.37 13.89 5.45
CA GLY A 33 -4.40 14.77 4.80
C GLY A 33 -4.96 15.25 3.47
N MET A 34 -4.85 16.55 3.21
CA MET A 34 -5.27 17.13 1.94
C MET A 34 -4.16 18.01 1.38
N GLU A 35 -3.71 17.69 0.18
CA GLU A 35 -2.65 18.39 -0.51
C GLU A 35 -3.15 19.68 -1.16
N HIS A 36 -2.31 20.70 -1.13
CA HIS A 36 -2.49 21.89 -1.95
C HIS A 36 -1.14 22.35 -2.49
N ARG A 37 -1.20 23.12 -3.57
CA ARG A 37 -0.05 23.64 -4.30
C ARG A 37 1.05 24.27 -3.43
N ASN A 38 0.66 24.98 -2.37
CA ASN A 38 1.54 25.71 -1.46
C ASN A 38 1.19 25.48 0.03
N SER A 39 0.37 24.48 0.34
CA SER A 39 0.00 24.19 1.71
C SER A 39 -0.54 22.78 1.83
N THR A 40 -0.79 22.34 3.05
CA THR A 40 -1.58 21.15 3.30
C THR A 40 -2.36 21.34 4.59
N VAL A 41 -3.54 20.72 4.65
CA VAL A 41 -4.27 20.50 5.89
C VAL A 41 -4.02 19.06 6.32
N VAL A 42 -3.55 18.88 7.54
CA VAL A 42 -3.38 17.56 8.16
C VAL A 42 -4.14 17.53 9.48
N SER A 43 -4.99 16.54 9.66
CA SER A 43 -5.81 16.39 10.87
C SER A 43 -5.60 15.04 11.52
N ALA A 44 -5.67 14.99 12.85
CA ALA A 44 -5.64 13.75 13.61
C ALA A 44 -6.14 13.94 15.04
N SER A 45 -6.65 12.86 15.65
CA SER A 45 -7.02 12.84 17.07
C SER A 45 -5.81 12.86 18.03
N GLY A 46 -4.64 12.50 17.49
CA GLY A 46 -3.37 12.38 18.21
C GLY A 46 -2.59 13.70 18.29
N SER A 47 -1.40 13.65 18.90
CA SER A 47 -0.49 14.81 18.95
C SER A 47 0.92 14.44 18.49
N LEU A 48 1.67 15.43 17.98
CA LEU A 48 3.06 15.20 17.54
C LEU A 48 3.95 14.60 18.63
N ALA A 49 3.68 14.88 19.90
CA ALA A 49 4.48 14.35 21.01
C ALA A 49 4.26 12.84 21.24
N ARG A 50 3.09 12.30 20.85
CA ARG A 50 2.72 10.89 21.08
C ARG A 50 2.77 10.07 19.81
N ASP A 51 2.37 10.67 18.70
CA ASP A 51 2.08 10.00 17.43
C ASP A 51 2.99 10.49 16.30
N ALA A 52 4.19 10.96 16.65
CA ALA A 52 5.16 11.56 15.73
C ALA A 52 5.32 10.77 14.43
N ASP A 53 5.52 9.45 14.53
CA ASP A 53 5.76 8.59 13.36
C ASP A 53 4.58 8.57 12.38
N ALA A 54 3.35 8.48 12.89
CA ALA A 54 2.15 8.46 12.06
C ALA A 54 1.89 9.83 11.43
N LEU A 55 2.01 10.91 12.21
CA LEU A 55 1.75 12.27 11.76
C LEU A 55 2.83 12.78 10.79
N LEU A 56 4.10 12.45 11.04
CA LEU A 56 5.20 12.76 10.12
C LEU A 56 5.03 12.04 8.78
N ARG A 57 4.47 10.82 8.78
CA ARG A 57 4.14 10.12 7.53
C ARG A 57 3.07 10.86 6.73
N THR A 58 2.00 11.34 7.35
CA THR A 58 0.99 12.15 6.66
C THR A 58 1.61 13.46 6.14
N VAL A 59 2.33 14.20 6.98
CA VAL A 59 3.05 15.42 6.57
C VAL A 59 4.01 15.17 5.40
N SER A 60 4.72 14.04 5.42
CA SER A 60 5.62 13.64 4.34
C SER A 60 4.87 13.28 3.06
N HIS A 61 3.69 12.67 3.16
CA HIS A 61 2.81 12.35 2.04
C HIS A 61 2.36 13.64 1.36
N GLU A 62 1.73 14.53 2.12
CA GLU A 62 1.18 15.78 1.62
C GLU A 62 2.24 16.72 1.07
N PHE A 63 3.43 16.76 1.68
CA PHE A 63 4.51 17.59 1.14
C PHE A 63 5.05 17.06 -0.19
N PHE A 64 5.06 15.74 -0.41
CA PHE A 64 5.49 15.17 -1.68
C PHE A 64 4.51 15.54 -2.80
N HIS A 65 3.24 15.70 -2.44
CA HIS A 65 2.21 16.13 -3.38
C HIS A 65 2.43 17.52 -3.97
N ALA A 66 3.26 18.36 -3.34
CA ALA A 66 3.70 19.62 -3.93
C ALA A 66 4.32 19.44 -5.33
N TRP A 67 4.92 18.28 -5.62
CA TRP A 67 5.36 17.93 -6.97
C TRP A 67 4.37 17.00 -7.66
N ASN A 68 4.00 15.88 -7.02
CA ASN A 68 3.17 14.83 -7.61
C ASN A 68 1.69 15.07 -7.30
N MET A 69 0.77 15.09 -8.27
CA MET A 69 -0.63 15.56 -8.15
C MET A 69 -0.80 17.08 -8.34
N GLU A 70 -0.10 17.94 -7.58
CA GLU A 70 -0.33 19.39 -7.71
C GLU A 70 0.33 20.03 -8.94
N ARG A 71 1.34 19.36 -9.51
CA ARG A 71 2.09 19.87 -10.67
C ARG A 71 2.34 18.80 -11.72
N ILE A 72 2.77 17.61 -11.32
CA ILE A 72 2.75 16.41 -12.15
C ILE A 72 1.34 15.83 -12.02
N ARG A 73 0.41 16.29 -12.88
CA ARG A 73 -1.01 15.93 -12.82
C ARG A 73 -1.44 15.20 -14.09
N ALA A 74 -2.38 14.26 -13.94
CA ALA A 74 -2.94 13.53 -15.06
C ALA A 74 -3.87 14.40 -15.90
N ALA A 75 -3.98 14.08 -17.19
CA ALA A 75 -4.86 14.80 -18.13
C ALA A 75 -6.34 14.54 -17.86
N GLU A 76 -6.67 13.46 -17.18
CA GLU A 76 -8.06 13.08 -16.87
C GLU A 76 -8.69 13.99 -15.81
N ILE A 77 -7.89 14.62 -14.95
CA ILE A 77 -8.33 15.46 -13.82
C ILE A 77 -7.82 16.90 -13.94
N GLU A 78 -7.47 17.35 -15.15
CA GLU A 78 -7.01 18.72 -15.41
C GLU A 78 -7.77 19.34 -16.60
N PRO A 79 -8.66 20.33 -16.35
CA PRO A 79 -9.09 20.80 -15.03
C PRO A 79 -10.01 19.79 -14.34
N PHE A 80 -10.15 19.89 -13.01
CA PHE A 80 -11.12 19.11 -12.26
C PHE A 80 -12.57 19.44 -12.66
N ASP A 81 -13.41 18.42 -12.83
CA ASP A 81 -14.86 18.58 -12.91
C ASP A 81 -15.49 18.41 -11.52
N LEU A 82 -15.74 19.52 -10.85
CA LEU A 82 -16.33 19.51 -9.50
C LEU A 82 -17.85 19.28 -9.49
N THR A 83 -18.47 19.02 -10.66
CA THR A 83 -19.92 18.81 -10.79
C THR A 83 -20.30 17.34 -10.97
N ALA A 84 -19.32 16.45 -11.19
CA ALA A 84 -19.51 15.03 -11.40
C ALA A 84 -18.41 14.21 -10.73
N ALA A 85 -18.53 12.88 -10.76
CA ALA A 85 -17.41 12.02 -10.41
C ALA A 85 -16.31 12.18 -11.48
N ASP A 86 -15.07 12.38 -11.04
CA ASP A 86 -13.92 12.65 -11.90
C ASP A 86 -12.89 11.49 -11.80
N PRO A 87 -13.18 10.32 -12.41
CA PRO A 87 -12.34 9.13 -12.27
C PRO A 87 -11.05 9.24 -13.08
N SER A 88 -9.93 8.77 -12.51
CA SER A 88 -8.65 8.68 -13.22
C SER A 88 -8.05 7.29 -13.17
N HIS A 89 -7.41 6.89 -14.26
CA HIS A 89 -6.62 5.67 -14.35
C HIS A 89 -5.25 5.76 -13.68
N THR A 90 -4.83 6.93 -13.18
CA THR A 90 -3.43 7.15 -12.78
C THR A 90 -3.21 7.48 -11.31
N LEU A 91 -4.23 7.33 -10.45
CA LEU A 91 -4.05 7.51 -9.00
C LEU A 91 -3.06 6.51 -8.40
N TRP A 92 -2.89 5.31 -8.97
CA TRP A 92 -1.79 4.41 -8.56
C TRP A 92 -0.40 5.04 -8.71
N PHE A 93 -0.21 5.97 -9.67
CA PHE A 93 1.02 6.72 -9.83
C PHE A 93 1.02 7.98 -8.94
N GLY A 94 -0.06 8.75 -8.97
CA GLY A 94 -0.21 9.96 -8.16
C GLY A 94 -0.12 9.69 -6.65
N GLU A 95 -0.99 8.84 -6.15
CA GLU A 95 -1.11 8.48 -4.73
C GLU A 95 -0.17 7.35 -4.34
N GLY A 96 -0.08 6.32 -5.18
CA GLY A 96 0.72 5.15 -4.86
C GLY A 96 2.22 5.40 -4.85
N PHE A 97 2.77 6.18 -5.80
CA PHE A 97 4.20 6.50 -5.74
C PHE A 97 4.49 7.48 -4.61
N THR A 98 3.58 8.41 -4.33
CA THR A 98 3.69 9.27 -3.14
C THR A 98 3.70 8.43 -1.86
N ARG A 99 2.88 7.38 -1.78
CA ARG A 99 2.86 6.41 -0.68
C ARG A 99 4.13 5.58 -0.53
N TYR A 100 4.87 5.35 -1.62
CA TYR A 100 6.22 4.76 -1.55
C TYR A 100 7.22 5.77 -0.97
N TYR A 101 7.18 7.01 -1.44
CA TYR A 101 8.12 8.05 -1.07
C TYR A 101 7.90 8.63 0.33
N ASP A 102 6.66 8.66 0.83
CA ASP A 102 6.35 9.19 2.17
C ASP A 102 7.15 8.48 3.26
N ARG A 103 7.29 7.15 3.18
CA ARG A 103 8.08 6.31 4.09
C ARG A 103 9.56 6.35 3.76
N LEU A 104 9.91 6.23 2.48
CA LEU A 104 11.31 6.18 2.06
C LEU A 104 12.04 7.45 2.47
N THR A 105 11.42 8.62 2.32
CA THR A 105 12.05 9.91 2.61
C THR A 105 12.18 10.17 4.11
N ILE A 106 11.27 9.66 4.93
CA ILE A 106 11.43 9.63 6.40
C ILE A 106 12.61 8.73 6.78
N ARG A 107 12.72 7.54 6.17
CA ARG A 107 13.88 6.66 6.38
C ARG A 107 15.18 7.36 5.99
N ARG A 108 15.24 7.96 4.81
CA ARG A 108 16.44 8.68 4.32
C ARG A 108 16.83 9.88 5.19
N ALA A 109 15.85 10.51 5.83
CA ALA A 109 16.07 11.56 6.83
C ALA A 109 16.56 11.03 8.20
N ASN A 110 16.81 9.72 8.33
CA ASN A 110 17.18 9.04 9.57
C ASN A 110 16.16 9.16 10.71
N LEU A 111 14.88 9.38 10.37
CA LEU A 111 13.77 9.41 11.32
C LEU A 111 13.10 8.04 11.50
N LEU A 112 13.50 7.05 10.71
CA LEU A 112 13.03 5.67 10.77
C LEU A 112 14.25 4.75 10.70
N SER A 113 14.23 3.62 11.43
CA SER A 113 15.30 2.61 11.32
C SER A 113 15.11 1.73 10.08
N ASP A 114 16.17 1.02 9.65
CA ASP A 114 16.07 0.04 8.56
C ASP A 114 15.03 -1.05 8.86
N SER A 115 14.98 -1.54 10.11
CA SER A 115 14.04 -2.57 10.53
C SER A 115 12.59 -2.08 10.51
N ALA A 116 12.34 -0.85 10.97
CA ALA A 116 11.00 -0.27 10.95
C ALA A 116 10.55 0.05 9.52
N TYR A 117 11.45 0.53 8.66
CA TYR A 117 11.15 0.70 7.23
C TYR A 117 10.88 -0.65 6.54
N ALA A 118 11.68 -1.68 6.85
CA ALA A 118 11.49 -3.02 6.32
C ALA A 118 10.12 -3.60 6.72
N ALA A 119 9.68 -3.41 7.98
CA ALA A 119 8.34 -3.81 8.40
C ALA A 119 7.24 -3.14 7.56
N MET A 120 7.34 -1.82 7.32
CA MET A 120 6.38 -1.10 6.46
C MET A 120 6.41 -1.58 5.00
N VAL A 121 7.56 -1.98 4.49
CA VAL A 121 7.68 -2.64 3.18
C VAL A 121 6.98 -4.00 3.21
N GLY A 122 7.13 -4.75 4.30
CA GLY A 122 6.43 -6.01 4.54
C GLY A 122 4.91 -5.87 4.47
N ASP A 123 4.36 -4.83 5.09
CA ASP A 123 2.92 -4.55 5.05
C ASP A 123 2.42 -4.36 3.60
N VAL A 124 3.16 -3.58 2.79
CA VAL A 124 2.81 -3.34 1.38
C VAL A 124 2.91 -4.62 0.55
N VAL A 125 4.02 -5.37 0.71
CA VAL A 125 4.25 -6.63 0.00
C VAL A 125 3.18 -7.65 0.36
N GLY A 126 2.90 -7.83 1.66
CA GLY A 126 1.88 -8.75 2.15
C GLY A 126 0.48 -8.38 1.66
N ALA A 127 0.11 -7.10 1.76
CA ALA A 127 -1.19 -6.64 1.28
C ALA A 127 -1.40 -6.97 -0.21
N VAL A 128 -0.43 -6.68 -1.08
CA VAL A 128 -0.59 -6.92 -2.53
C VAL A 128 -0.50 -8.39 -2.90
N VAL A 129 0.37 -9.18 -2.26
CA VAL A 129 0.48 -10.62 -2.56
C VAL A 129 -0.80 -11.37 -2.19
N LEU A 130 -1.39 -11.01 -1.05
CA LEU A 130 -2.51 -11.73 -0.43
C LEU A 130 -3.89 -11.20 -0.82
N ALA A 131 -4.03 -9.93 -1.21
CA ALA A 131 -5.32 -9.35 -1.57
C ALA A 131 -5.98 -10.07 -2.76
N PRO A 132 -7.19 -10.63 -2.60
CA PRO A 132 -7.90 -11.25 -3.73
C PRO A 132 -8.32 -10.24 -4.80
N GLY A 133 -8.51 -8.97 -4.42
CA GLY A 133 -8.94 -7.88 -5.31
C GLY A 133 -8.08 -7.75 -6.57
N ARG A 134 -6.78 -8.05 -6.48
CA ARG A 134 -5.86 -8.04 -7.62
C ARG A 134 -6.23 -9.00 -8.75
N ARG A 135 -7.09 -9.99 -8.49
CA ARG A 135 -7.56 -10.93 -9.52
C ARG A 135 -8.64 -10.30 -10.39
N PHE A 136 -9.29 -9.24 -9.95
CA PHE A 136 -10.43 -8.63 -10.64
C PHE A 136 -10.01 -7.42 -11.47
N PHE A 137 -9.24 -6.52 -10.88
CA PHE A 137 -8.84 -5.26 -11.50
C PHE A 137 -7.32 -5.10 -11.38
N SER A 138 -6.71 -4.37 -12.31
CA SER A 138 -5.33 -3.86 -12.30
C SER A 138 -5.18 -2.59 -11.43
N PRO A 139 -3.96 -2.07 -11.16
CA PRO A 139 -3.81 -0.79 -10.44
C PRO A 139 -4.52 0.39 -11.11
N MET A 140 -4.52 0.42 -12.45
CA MET A 140 -5.26 1.43 -13.22
C MET A 140 -6.77 1.34 -12.99
N GLU A 141 -7.31 0.12 -13.07
CA GLU A 141 -8.75 -0.10 -12.87
C GLU A 141 -9.17 0.08 -11.40
N MET A 142 -8.27 -0.14 -10.43
CA MET A 142 -8.51 0.26 -9.03
C MET A 142 -8.51 1.77 -8.84
N SER A 143 -7.70 2.51 -9.61
CA SER A 143 -7.68 3.98 -9.56
C SER A 143 -9.02 4.57 -10.02
N LEU A 144 -9.64 3.99 -11.04
CA LEU A 144 -10.98 4.38 -11.50
C LEU A 144 -12.07 4.23 -10.43
N GLN A 145 -11.83 3.39 -9.42
CA GLN A 145 -12.80 3.16 -8.35
C GLN A 145 -12.73 4.21 -7.23
N ALA A 146 -11.76 5.13 -7.25
CA ALA A 146 -11.57 6.13 -6.21
C ALA A 146 -12.85 6.87 -5.80
N PRO A 147 -13.70 7.37 -6.73
CA PRO A 147 -14.94 8.07 -6.37
C PRO A 147 -15.97 7.21 -5.60
N PHE A 148 -15.80 5.89 -5.56
CA PHE A 148 -16.73 4.93 -4.95
C PHE A 148 -16.18 4.25 -3.69
N VAL A 149 -14.91 4.47 -3.36
CA VAL A 149 -14.21 3.78 -2.27
C VAL A 149 -13.52 4.75 -1.31
N ASP A 150 -13.26 5.97 -1.75
CA ASP A 150 -12.60 7.00 -0.96
C ASP A 150 -13.64 7.93 -0.32
N ALA A 151 -13.85 7.78 0.99
CA ALA A 151 -14.90 8.42 1.79
C ALA A 151 -16.36 8.22 1.31
N ALA A 152 -16.59 7.56 0.18
CA ALA A 152 -17.91 7.21 -0.32
C ALA A 152 -18.54 6.11 0.55
N THR A 153 -19.78 6.33 0.96
CA THR A 153 -20.55 5.34 1.73
C THR A 153 -21.55 4.65 0.81
N SER A 154 -21.41 3.33 0.64
CA SER A 154 -22.43 2.52 -0.03
C SER A 154 -23.56 2.19 0.95
N ILE A 155 -24.81 2.39 0.51
CA ILE A 155 -26.00 1.94 1.26
C ILE A 155 -26.20 0.42 1.14
N ASP A 156 -25.71 -0.18 0.05
CA ASP A 156 -25.79 -1.61 -0.18
C ASP A 156 -24.53 -2.32 0.33
N PRO A 157 -24.64 -3.56 0.85
CA PRO A 157 -23.49 -4.37 1.20
C PRO A 157 -22.56 -4.58 0.00
N THR A 158 -21.26 -4.36 0.19
CA THR A 158 -20.25 -4.60 -0.85
C THR A 158 -19.39 -5.83 -0.51
N ASN A 159 -18.69 -6.34 -1.53
CA ASN A 159 -17.65 -7.37 -1.35
C ASN A 159 -16.24 -6.79 -1.58
N GLN A 160 -16.04 -5.51 -1.23
CA GLN A 160 -14.75 -4.81 -1.40
C GLN A 160 -13.57 -5.54 -0.75
N PRO A 161 -13.67 -6.21 0.42
CA PRO A 161 -12.56 -6.99 0.97
C PRO A 161 -11.99 -8.07 0.03
N ASN A 162 -12.79 -8.53 -0.93
CA ASN A 162 -12.39 -9.53 -1.93
C ASN A 162 -12.16 -8.95 -3.33
N THR A 163 -12.73 -7.79 -3.64
CA THR A 163 -12.79 -7.25 -5.01
C THR A 163 -11.99 -5.97 -5.18
N PHE A 164 -11.57 -5.33 -4.09
CA PHE A 164 -10.83 -4.08 -4.10
C PHE A 164 -9.46 -4.25 -3.42
N LEU A 165 -8.47 -3.54 -3.96
CA LEU A 165 -7.16 -3.34 -3.38
C LEU A 165 -6.81 -1.87 -3.60
N SER A 166 -6.57 -1.14 -2.52
CA SER A 166 -6.31 0.29 -2.58
C SER A 166 -5.22 0.62 -3.60
N TYR A 167 -5.51 1.56 -4.50
CA TYR A 167 -4.56 2.06 -5.49
C TYR A 167 -3.36 2.77 -4.85
N TYR A 168 -3.49 3.28 -3.61
CA TYR A 168 -2.34 3.73 -2.79
C TYR A 168 -1.39 2.55 -2.51
N THR A 169 -1.91 1.47 -1.91
CA THR A 169 -1.09 0.31 -1.52
C THR A 169 -0.53 -0.40 -2.75
N TRP A 170 -1.35 -0.60 -3.78
CA TRP A 170 -0.89 -1.26 -4.99
C TRP A 170 0.12 -0.41 -5.76
N GLY A 171 -0.14 0.88 -5.90
CA GLY A 171 0.79 1.78 -6.55
C GLY A 171 2.11 1.93 -5.78
N ALA A 172 2.11 1.90 -4.44
CA ALA A 172 3.33 1.85 -3.63
C ALA A 172 4.14 0.57 -3.89
N ALA A 173 3.44 -0.57 -4.01
CA ALA A 173 4.04 -1.84 -4.41
C ALA A 173 4.66 -1.78 -5.82
N VAL A 174 3.96 -1.18 -6.79
CA VAL A 174 4.49 -0.96 -8.14
C VAL A 174 5.72 -0.05 -8.10
N GLY A 175 5.68 1.04 -7.32
CA GLY A 175 6.79 1.97 -7.12
C GLY A 175 8.02 1.29 -6.51
N LEU A 176 7.84 0.50 -5.44
CA LEU A 176 8.89 -0.32 -4.85
C LEU A 176 9.51 -1.30 -5.87
N GLY A 177 8.65 -2.03 -6.60
CA GLY A 177 9.08 -2.98 -7.61
C GLY A 177 9.89 -2.31 -8.73
N LEU A 178 9.44 -1.13 -9.19
CA LEU A 178 10.12 -0.35 -10.20
C LEU A 178 11.46 0.19 -9.72
N ASP A 179 11.54 0.76 -8.51
CA ASP A 179 12.80 1.31 -7.98
C ASP A 179 13.88 0.23 -7.85
N LEU A 180 13.54 -0.91 -7.23
CA LEU A 180 14.48 -2.01 -7.05
C LEU A 180 14.88 -2.65 -8.39
N THR A 181 13.97 -2.70 -9.36
CA THR A 181 14.29 -3.18 -10.72
C THR A 181 15.22 -2.23 -11.44
N LEU A 182 14.96 -0.91 -11.40
CA LEU A 182 15.80 0.11 -12.03
C LEU A 182 17.22 0.04 -11.48
N ARG A 183 17.36 0.12 -10.15
CA ARG A 183 18.66 0.07 -9.45
C ARG A 183 19.47 -1.17 -9.77
N GLY A 184 18.79 -2.27 -9.98
CA GLY A 184 19.40 -3.57 -10.11
C GLY A 184 19.61 -4.04 -11.55
N ARG A 185 19.00 -3.40 -12.55
CA ARG A 185 19.12 -3.76 -13.97
C ARG A 185 19.80 -2.67 -14.80
N PHE A 186 19.68 -1.41 -14.40
CA PHE A 186 20.17 -0.27 -15.17
C PHE A 186 21.12 0.57 -14.32
N GLU A 187 22.38 0.64 -14.74
CA GLU A 187 23.42 1.36 -14.02
C GLU A 187 23.04 2.83 -13.77
N GLY A 188 23.12 3.26 -12.51
CA GLY A 188 22.80 4.63 -12.11
C GLY A 188 21.33 5.04 -12.21
N LYS A 189 20.41 4.14 -12.60
CA LYS A 189 18.98 4.45 -12.69
C LYS A 189 18.25 4.09 -11.41
N THR A 190 17.43 5.02 -10.96
CA THR A 190 16.55 4.89 -9.79
C THR A 190 15.15 5.39 -10.13
N LEU A 191 14.17 5.08 -9.28
CA LEU A 191 12.87 5.72 -9.35
C LEU A 191 12.96 7.23 -9.15
N ASP A 192 13.92 7.71 -8.34
CA ASP A 192 14.12 9.15 -8.10
C ASP A 192 14.41 9.88 -9.41
N GLY A 193 15.28 9.33 -10.27
CA GLY A 193 15.55 9.92 -11.57
C GLY A 193 14.39 9.78 -12.56
N TYR A 194 13.54 8.75 -12.45
CA TYR A 194 12.30 8.67 -13.23
C TYR A 194 11.31 9.76 -12.79
N MET A 195 11.12 9.95 -11.49
CA MET A 195 10.28 11.04 -10.96
C MET A 195 10.84 12.42 -11.32
N ARG A 196 12.16 12.57 -11.37
CA ARG A 196 12.81 13.80 -11.88
C ARG A 196 12.52 14.03 -13.36
N ALA A 197 12.60 12.99 -14.20
CA ALA A 197 12.24 13.10 -15.62
C ALA A 197 10.75 13.47 -15.81
N MET A 198 9.87 12.91 -14.98
CA MET A 198 8.45 13.29 -14.93
C MET A 198 8.26 14.75 -14.52
N TRP A 199 8.98 15.19 -13.47
CA TRP A 199 8.98 16.58 -13.02
C TRP A 199 9.43 17.53 -14.13
N GLU A 200 10.58 17.30 -14.74
CA GLU A 200 11.15 18.18 -15.77
C GLU A 200 10.20 18.37 -16.96
N ARG A 201 9.46 17.32 -17.34
CA ARG A 201 8.61 17.31 -18.53
C ARG A 201 7.18 17.79 -18.29
N TYR A 202 6.58 17.42 -17.16
CA TYR A 202 5.15 17.62 -16.89
C TYR A 202 4.89 18.60 -15.74
N GLY A 203 5.73 18.60 -14.69
CA GLY A 203 5.54 19.46 -13.51
C GLY A 203 6.22 20.83 -13.59
N ARG A 204 7.53 20.87 -13.87
CA ARG A 204 8.38 22.09 -13.93
C ARG A 204 7.85 23.17 -14.88
N PRO A 205 7.23 22.84 -16.03
CA PRO A 205 6.65 23.87 -16.90
C PRO A 205 5.45 24.60 -16.30
N ALA A 206 4.84 24.11 -15.22
CA ALA A 206 3.66 24.72 -14.60
C ALA A 206 3.90 26.20 -14.25
N ARG A 207 2.84 27.02 -14.36
CA ARG A 207 2.86 28.46 -14.12
C ARG A 207 1.59 28.86 -13.39
N ARG A 208 1.73 29.59 -12.27
CA ARG A 208 0.60 29.93 -11.38
C ARG A 208 -0.22 28.67 -11.09
N TYR A 209 -1.54 28.72 -11.22
CA TYR A 209 -2.47 27.62 -10.93
C TYR A 209 -2.61 26.57 -12.06
N MET A 210 -1.91 26.72 -13.19
CA MET A 210 -2.16 25.90 -14.38
C MET A 210 -1.10 24.81 -14.58
N VAL A 211 -1.55 23.56 -14.77
CA VAL A 211 -0.70 22.47 -15.23
C VAL A 211 -0.59 22.58 -16.75
N ARG A 212 0.58 22.99 -17.25
CA ARG A 212 0.75 23.24 -18.70
C ARG A 212 0.79 21.99 -19.57
N ARG A 213 1.20 20.86 -18.98
CA ARG A 213 1.41 19.59 -19.67
C ARG A 213 0.96 18.47 -18.73
N PRO A 214 -0.36 18.24 -18.60
CA PRO A 214 -0.81 17.08 -17.86
C PRO A 214 -0.40 15.81 -18.62
N TYR A 215 -0.15 14.72 -17.90
CA TYR A 215 0.35 13.47 -18.48
C TYR A 215 -0.79 12.46 -18.74
N THR A 216 -0.55 11.56 -19.68
CA THR A 216 -1.36 10.34 -19.87
C THR A 216 -0.61 9.09 -19.39
N VAL A 217 -1.27 7.94 -19.28
CA VAL A 217 -0.59 6.66 -18.99
C VAL A 217 0.53 6.38 -20.02
N ALA A 218 0.27 6.66 -21.29
CA ALA A 218 1.26 6.47 -22.36
C ALA A 218 2.46 7.42 -22.20
N ASP A 219 2.28 8.59 -21.60
CA ASP A 219 3.37 9.50 -21.25
C ASP A 219 4.24 8.96 -20.12
N LEU A 220 3.64 8.31 -19.11
CA LEU A 220 4.38 7.62 -18.05
C LEU A 220 5.28 6.53 -18.66
N GLU A 221 4.71 5.65 -19.47
CA GLU A 221 5.44 4.54 -20.11
C GLU A 221 6.57 5.05 -21.02
N ARG A 222 6.29 6.02 -21.91
CA ARG A 222 7.30 6.59 -22.80
C ARG A 222 8.43 7.26 -22.03
N THR A 223 8.11 7.95 -20.93
CA THR A 223 9.11 8.63 -20.11
C THR A 223 9.99 7.62 -19.40
N LEU A 224 9.42 6.50 -18.91
CA LEU A 224 10.19 5.41 -18.33
C LEU A 224 11.15 4.79 -19.35
N GLY A 225 10.65 4.49 -20.55
CA GLY A 225 11.45 3.91 -21.63
C GLY A 225 12.62 4.80 -22.04
N ALA A 226 12.36 6.11 -22.18
CA ALA A 226 13.40 7.09 -22.49
C ALA A 226 14.43 7.22 -21.36
N TYR A 227 13.97 7.28 -20.09
CA TYR A 227 14.86 7.42 -18.94
C TYR A 227 15.74 6.18 -18.72
N ALA A 228 15.18 4.99 -18.85
CA ALA A 228 15.90 3.72 -18.74
C ALA A 228 16.80 3.45 -19.96
N GLY A 229 16.53 4.08 -21.11
CA GLY A 229 17.17 3.76 -22.39
C GLY A 229 16.69 2.44 -22.99
N ASP A 230 15.56 1.91 -22.51
CA ASP A 230 15.00 0.62 -22.92
C ASP A 230 13.46 0.71 -22.97
N ALA A 231 12.93 0.98 -24.17
CA ALA A 231 11.50 1.07 -24.40
C ALA A 231 10.79 -0.31 -24.33
N ALA A 232 11.52 -1.41 -24.56
CA ALA A 232 10.95 -2.75 -24.45
C ALA A 232 10.72 -3.12 -22.98
N PHE A 233 11.67 -2.77 -22.11
CA PHE A 233 11.51 -2.87 -20.66
C PHE A 233 10.29 -2.07 -20.17
N ALA A 234 10.14 -0.82 -20.59
CA ALA A 234 9.00 0.00 -20.15
C ALA A 234 7.65 -0.60 -20.57
N ARG A 235 7.52 -1.02 -21.84
CA ARG A 235 6.31 -1.72 -22.33
C ARG A 235 5.99 -2.97 -21.52
N ASP A 236 6.99 -3.82 -21.29
CA ASP A 236 6.80 -5.07 -20.54
C ASP A 236 6.45 -4.79 -19.07
N PHE A 237 7.09 -3.80 -18.45
CA PHE A 237 6.77 -3.39 -17.08
C PHE A 237 5.32 -2.92 -16.96
N PHE A 238 4.88 -2.03 -17.86
CA PHE A 238 3.51 -1.51 -17.87
C PHE A 238 2.50 -2.62 -18.18
N ALA A 239 2.77 -3.46 -19.17
CA ALA A 239 1.90 -4.59 -19.52
C ALA A 239 1.70 -5.55 -18.35
N ARG A 240 2.74 -5.82 -17.55
CA ARG A 240 2.64 -6.77 -16.43
C ARG A 240 2.06 -6.15 -15.17
N TYR A 241 2.51 -4.95 -14.80
CA TYR A 241 2.32 -4.40 -13.46
C TYR A 241 1.42 -3.17 -13.39
N VAL A 242 1.03 -2.57 -14.53
CA VAL A 242 0.17 -1.37 -14.57
C VAL A 242 -1.16 -1.69 -15.25
N HIS A 243 -1.11 -2.22 -16.47
CA HIS A 243 -2.29 -2.75 -17.19
C HIS A 243 -2.65 -4.16 -16.72
N GLY A 244 -1.62 -4.93 -16.37
CA GLY A 244 -1.75 -6.28 -15.87
C GLY A 244 -1.99 -6.34 -14.37
N ARG A 245 -2.06 -7.58 -13.87
CA ARG A 245 -2.34 -7.92 -12.47
C ARG A 245 -1.19 -8.71 -11.83
N HIS A 246 -0.01 -8.70 -12.46
CA HIS A 246 1.14 -9.39 -11.93
C HIS A 246 1.68 -8.66 -10.70
N VAL A 247 2.42 -9.40 -9.87
CA VAL A 247 3.10 -8.87 -8.69
C VAL A 247 4.61 -9.00 -8.93
N PRO A 248 5.43 -7.96 -8.68
CA PRO A 248 6.88 -8.07 -8.75
C PRO A 248 7.41 -9.19 -7.83
N ASP A 249 8.53 -9.80 -8.21
CA ASP A 249 9.21 -10.78 -7.35
C ASP A 249 9.97 -10.04 -6.24
N TYR A 250 9.24 -9.64 -5.20
CA TYR A 250 9.79 -8.88 -4.09
C TYR A 250 10.87 -9.65 -3.34
N ALA A 251 10.81 -10.98 -3.28
CA ALA A 251 11.84 -11.78 -2.63
C ALA A 251 13.18 -11.61 -3.36
N ALA A 252 13.19 -11.76 -4.68
CA ALA A 252 14.41 -11.56 -5.47
C ALA A 252 14.89 -10.09 -5.46
N LEU A 253 13.96 -9.13 -5.53
CA LEU A 253 14.29 -7.71 -5.54
C LEU A 253 14.87 -7.23 -4.20
N LEU A 254 14.26 -7.61 -3.07
CA LEU A 254 14.67 -7.21 -1.73
C LEU A 254 15.92 -7.95 -1.25
N ALA A 255 16.16 -9.17 -1.71
CA ALA A 255 17.39 -9.91 -1.41
C ALA A 255 18.65 -9.13 -1.83
N ARG A 256 18.56 -8.32 -2.90
CA ARG A 256 19.66 -7.44 -3.35
C ARG A 256 20.02 -6.37 -2.34
N ALA A 257 19.07 -5.95 -1.49
CA ALA A 257 19.29 -5.02 -0.39
C ALA A 257 19.60 -5.75 0.94
N GLY A 258 19.85 -7.06 0.92
CA GLY A 258 20.01 -7.86 2.14
C GLY A 258 18.76 -7.88 3.01
N MET A 259 17.57 -7.80 2.40
CA MET A 259 16.28 -7.89 3.08
C MET A 259 15.62 -9.23 2.72
N LEU A 260 15.04 -9.91 3.71
CA LEU A 260 14.39 -11.21 3.54
C LEU A 260 12.88 -11.04 3.54
N VAL A 261 12.21 -11.60 2.55
CA VAL A 261 10.76 -11.82 2.57
C VAL A 261 10.51 -13.24 3.08
N ARG A 262 9.74 -13.38 4.16
CA ARG A 262 9.40 -14.70 4.73
C ARG A 262 8.01 -14.69 5.37
N LEU A 263 7.46 -15.87 5.65
CA LEU A 263 6.25 -15.96 6.49
C LEU A 263 6.56 -15.44 7.89
N ALA A 264 5.71 -14.55 8.41
CA ALA A 264 5.86 -14.01 9.76
C ALA A 264 5.60 -15.08 10.83
N ARG A 265 4.65 -16.00 10.55
CA ARG A 265 4.20 -17.03 11.49
C ARG A 265 4.04 -18.39 10.79
N PRO A 266 5.13 -19.04 10.33
CA PRO A 266 5.07 -20.23 9.48
C PRO A 266 4.42 -21.45 10.16
N THR A 267 4.41 -21.50 11.48
CA THR A 267 3.82 -22.59 12.28
C THR A 267 2.43 -22.27 12.80
N ALA A 268 1.94 -21.05 12.64
CA ALA A 268 0.62 -20.67 13.13
C ALA A 268 -0.47 -21.23 12.19
N ALA A 269 -1.43 -21.96 12.77
CA ALA A 269 -2.63 -22.36 12.07
C ALA A 269 -3.48 -21.13 11.71
N PHE A 270 -4.00 -21.13 10.49
CA PHE A 270 -4.74 -20.03 9.92
C PHE A 270 -6.00 -20.54 9.21
N ALA A 271 -7.13 -19.88 9.49
CA ALA A 271 -8.40 -20.16 8.84
C ALA A 271 -8.87 -19.01 7.92
N GLY A 272 -8.18 -17.87 7.91
CA GLY A 272 -8.65 -16.62 7.33
C GLY A 272 -8.80 -15.53 8.39
N PRO A 273 -8.76 -14.24 8.02
CA PRO A 273 -9.14 -13.18 8.94
C PRO A 273 -10.62 -13.31 9.26
N LEU A 274 -10.97 -13.10 10.51
CA LEU A 274 -12.35 -13.21 10.99
C LEU A 274 -12.59 -12.11 12.01
N THR A 275 -13.62 -11.30 11.78
CA THR A 275 -14.12 -10.35 12.76
C THR A 275 -15.44 -10.88 13.29
N LEU A 276 -15.56 -10.96 14.60
CA LEU A 276 -16.77 -11.45 15.27
C LEU A 276 -17.46 -10.31 16.00
N ALA A 277 -18.79 -10.28 15.91
CA ALA A 277 -19.64 -9.47 16.75
C ALA A 277 -20.25 -10.39 17.83
N GLU A 278 -20.01 -10.04 19.08
CA GLU A 278 -20.51 -10.77 20.25
C GLU A 278 -21.83 -10.16 20.72
N ASP A 279 -22.83 -11.01 20.96
CA ASP A 279 -24.09 -10.62 21.58
C ASP A 279 -24.51 -11.64 22.66
N SER A 280 -25.63 -11.35 23.35
CA SER A 280 -26.16 -12.22 24.43
C SER A 280 -26.52 -13.63 23.97
N THR A 281 -26.55 -13.87 22.67
CA THR A 281 -26.91 -15.14 22.07
C THR A 281 -25.67 -15.88 21.51
N GLY A 282 -24.63 -15.20 21.03
CA GLY A 282 -23.36 -15.82 20.64
C GLY A 282 -22.49 -14.94 19.74
N VAL A 283 -21.70 -15.56 18.85
CA VAL A 283 -20.80 -14.87 17.92
C VAL A 283 -21.32 -14.89 16.47
N THR A 284 -21.42 -13.71 15.88
CA THR A 284 -21.80 -13.53 14.47
C THR A 284 -20.61 -13.04 13.66
N VAL A 285 -20.44 -13.56 12.45
CA VAL A 285 -19.41 -13.12 11.52
C VAL A 285 -19.73 -11.69 11.05
N ALA A 286 -18.92 -10.71 11.46
CA ALA A 286 -19.19 -9.30 11.26
C ALA A 286 -18.72 -8.78 9.88
N SER A 287 -17.74 -9.45 9.26
CA SER A 287 -17.10 -9.04 8.00
C SER A 287 -17.19 -10.14 6.94
N ALA A 288 -16.97 -9.78 5.68
CA ALA A 288 -16.90 -10.77 4.59
C ALA A 288 -15.68 -11.68 4.79
N THR A 289 -15.85 -12.99 4.60
CA THR A 289 -14.74 -13.94 4.55
C THR A 289 -13.92 -13.73 3.28
N ILE A 290 -12.62 -14.05 3.33
CA ILE A 290 -11.68 -13.69 2.27
C ILE A 290 -11.44 -14.86 1.32
N ALA A 291 -11.61 -14.63 0.02
CA ALA A 291 -11.46 -15.61 -1.04
C ALA A 291 -10.06 -16.25 -1.02
N GLY A 292 -10.02 -17.58 -1.06
CA GLY A 292 -8.78 -18.36 -0.94
C GLY A 292 -8.38 -18.71 0.49
N THR A 293 -9.15 -18.32 1.50
CA THR A 293 -8.95 -18.76 2.90
C THR A 293 -9.81 -19.98 3.26
N PRO A 294 -9.43 -20.76 4.28
CA PRO A 294 -10.24 -21.89 4.75
C PRO A 294 -11.68 -21.54 5.13
N LEU A 295 -11.93 -20.41 5.80
CA LEU A 295 -13.27 -19.93 6.16
C LEU A 295 -14.15 -19.69 4.94
N TYR A 296 -13.59 -19.04 3.92
CA TYR A 296 -14.30 -18.82 2.65
C TYR A 296 -14.59 -20.15 1.94
N ALA A 297 -13.64 -21.08 1.91
CA ALA A 297 -13.81 -22.40 1.32
C ALA A 297 -14.87 -23.25 2.06
N ALA A 298 -15.01 -23.06 3.38
CA ALA A 298 -16.05 -23.69 4.19
C ALA A 298 -17.46 -23.08 3.99
N GLY A 299 -17.59 -22.03 3.18
CA GLY A 299 -18.87 -21.39 2.86
C GLY A 299 -19.41 -20.47 3.96
N VAL A 300 -18.54 -20.04 4.89
CA VAL A 300 -18.91 -19.07 5.92
C VAL A 300 -19.06 -17.69 5.29
N GLU A 301 -20.18 -17.03 5.54
CA GLU A 301 -20.51 -15.69 5.06
C GLU A 301 -20.66 -14.69 6.22
N ARG A 302 -20.61 -13.39 5.88
CA ARG A 302 -21.00 -12.33 6.81
C ARG A 302 -22.44 -12.56 7.28
N GLY A 303 -22.68 -12.42 8.57
CA GLY A 303 -23.98 -12.65 9.20
C GLY A 303 -24.23 -14.08 9.66
N ASP A 304 -23.34 -15.02 9.31
CA ASP A 304 -23.40 -16.38 9.85
C ASP A 304 -23.05 -16.39 11.33
N ARG A 305 -23.67 -17.31 12.05
CA ARG A 305 -23.39 -17.49 13.49
C ARG A 305 -22.58 -18.73 13.71
N ILE A 306 -21.36 -18.57 14.22
CA ILE A 306 -20.51 -19.71 14.57
C ILE A 306 -21.07 -20.35 15.85
N LEU A 307 -21.27 -21.66 15.82
CA LEU A 307 -21.81 -22.42 16.95
C LEU A 307 -20.71 -23.19 17.67
N SER A 308 -19.95 -23.98 16.90
CA SER A 308 -18.86 -24.79 17.44
C SER A 308 -17.77 -25.05 16.41
N ALA A 309 -16.56 -25.30 16.89
CA ALA A 309 -15.44 -25.76 16.09
C ALA A 309 -14.62 -26.78 16.89
N ALA A 310 -14.10 -27.81 16.24
CA ALA A 310 -13.47 -28.97 16.89
C ALA A 310 -14.33 -29.61 18.00
N GLY A 311 -15.66 -29.55 17.88
CA GLY A 311 -16.60 -30.06 18.88
C GLY A 311 -16.77 -29.18 20.12
N ALA A 312 -16.05 -28.06 20.25
CA ALA A 312 -16.19 -27.10 21.33
C ALA A 312 -17.03 -25.89 20.89
N PRO A 313 -17.93 -25.35 21.74
CA PRO A 313 -18.65 -24.13 21.41
C PRO A 313 -17.71 -22.93 21.24
N ILE A 314 -17.98 -22.08 20.25
CA ILE A 314 -17.31 -20.77 20.11
C ILE A 314 -18.30 -19.70 20.57
N ARG A 315 -17.94 -18.94 21.61
CA ARG A 315 -18.81 -17.91 22.21
C ARG A 315 -18.18 -16.52 22.18
N SER A 316 -16.91 -16.42 21.85
CA SER A 316 -16.16 -15.17 21.77
C SER A 316 -15.07 -15.23 20.71
N GLU A 317 -14.52 -14.07 20.36
CA GLU A 317 -13.28 -13.98 19.57
C GLU A 317 -12.11 -14.67 20.27
N ALA A 318 -12.05 -14.59 21.61
CA ALA A 318 -11.03 -15.27 22.40
C ALA A 318 -11.10 -16.81 22.25
N ASP A 319 -12.30 -17.40 22.21
CA ASP A 319 -12.46 -18.85 21.98
C ASP A 319 -11.95 -19.25 20.60
N TRP A 320 -12.23 -18.42 19.58
CA TRP A 320 -11.76 -18.66 18.21
C TRP A 320 -10.23 -18.59 18.12
N LEU A 321 -9.61 -17.58 18.73
CA LEU A 321 -8.16 -17.44 18.76
C LEU A 321 -7.50 -18.58 19.54
N ALA A 322 -8.07 -18.98 20.68
CA ALA A 322 -7.59 -20.12 21.47
C ALA A 322 -7.68 -21.44 20.70
N LEU A 323 -8.76 -21.66 19.94
CA LEU A 323 -8.91 -22.79 19.04
C LEU A 323 -7.76 -22.83 18.03
N LEU A 324 -7.50 -21.73 17.32
CA LEU A 324 -6.43 -21.69 16.30
C LEU A 324 -5.04 -21.89 16.91
N ALA A 325 -4.78 -21.30 18.09
CA ALA A 325 -3.50 -21.45 18.79
C ALA A 325 -3.21 -22.89 19.23
N ALA A 326 -4.23 -23.72 19.41
CA ALA A 326 -4.12 -25.12 19.81
C ALA A 326 -4.03 -26.10 18.62
N ARG A 327 -3.87 -25.60 17.39
CA ARG A 327 -3.86 -26.40 16.15
C ARG A 327 -2.63 -26.10 15.30
N ALA A 328 -2.31 -27.04 14.42
CA ALA A 328 -1.25 -26.92 13.44
C ALA A 328 -1.81 -26.68 12.02
N PRO A 329 -1.03 -26.02 11.15
CA PRO A 329 -1.27 -26.00 9.71
C PRO A 329 -1.49 -27.41 9.14
N GLY A 330 -2.50 -27.56 8.27
CA GLY A 330 -2.85 -28.81 7.62
C GLY A 330 -3.90 -29.64 8.34
N GLU A 331 -4.21 -29.35 9.61
CA GLU A 331 -5.27 -30.02 10.35
C GLU A 331 -6.66 -29.71 9.75
N GLU A 332 -7.54 -30.71 9.79
CA GLU A 332 -8.96 -30.54 9.47
C GLU A 332 -9.77 -30.38 10.77
N VAL A 333 -10.48 -29.25 10.87
CA VAL A 333 -11.30 -28.91 12.04
C VAL A 333 -12.77 -28.91 11.65
N PRO A 334 -13.62 -29.73 12.28
CA PRO A 334 -15.07 -29.65 12.04
C PRO A 334 -15.60 -28.31 12.54
N LEU A 335 -16.40 -27.65 11.71
CA LEU A 335 -17.05 -26.36 11.99
C LEU A 335 -18.56 -26.52 11.88
N VAL A 336 -19.29 -25.97 12.85
CA VAL A 336 -20.75 -25.87 12.80
C VAL A 336 -21.14 -24.40 12.92
N PHE A 337 -21.92 -23.92 11.97
CA PHE A 337 -22.44 -22.55 11.96
C PHE A 337 -23.90 -22.54 11.51
N ARG A 338 -24.61 -21.46 11.83
CA ARG A 338 -25.97 -21.23 11.36
C ARG A 338 -25.95 -20.17 10.27
N GLN A 339 -26.39 -20.56 9.08
CA GLN A 339 -26.52 -19.70 7.92
C GLN A 339 -27.98 -19.65 7.50
N ARG A 340 -28.54 -18.43 7.43
CA ARG A 340 -29.95 -18.19 7.01
C ARG A 340 -30.96 -19.11 7.72
N GLY A 341 -30.76 -19.32 9.03
CA GLY A 341 -31.61 -20.14 9.90
C GLY A 341 -31.35 -21.65 9.84
N ARG A 342 -30.45 -22.13 8.98
CA ARG A 342 -30.09 -23.55 8.86
C ARG A 342 -28.74 -23.82 9.50
N GLU A 343 -28.64 -24.94 10.21
CA GLU A 343 -27.35 -25.44 10.69
C GLU A 343 -26.56 -26.06 9.53
N VAL A 344 -25.34 -25.59 9.34
CA VAL A 344 -24.39 -26.06 8.34
C VAL A 344 -23.22 -26.71 9.07
N ARG A 345 -22.85 -27.90 8.64
CA ARG A 345 -21.64 -28.61 9.09
C ARG A 345 -20.62 -28.57 7.97
N ALA A 346 -19.43 -28.03 8.25
CA ALA A 346 -18.33 -27.90 7.31
C ALA A 346 -17.02 -28.44 7.94
N SER A 347 -15.99 -28.60 7.12
CA SER A 347 -14.62 -28.89 7.57
C SER A 347 -13.72 -27.72 7.19
N LEU A 348 -12.98 -27.20 8.16
CA LEU A 348 -11.95 -26.18 7.98
C LEU A 348 -10.60 -26.87 7.86
N ARG A 349 -10.05 -26.92 6.65
CA ARG A 349 -8.66 -27.33 6.46
C ARG A 349 -7.74 -26.14 6.71
N LEU A 350 -7.13 -26.11 7.90
CA LEU A 350 -6.26 -25.00 8.33
C LEU A 350 -5.01 -24.94 7.46
N THR A 351 -4.52 -23.73 7.20
CA THR A 351 -3.27 -23.50 6.47
C THR A 351 -2.22 -22.91 7.40
N ALA A 352 -0.97 -22.80 6.92
CA ALA A 352 -0.03 -21.88 7.54
C ALA A 352 -0.53 -20.45 7.32
N ASP A 353 -0.28 -19.57 8.28
CA ASP A 353 -0.57 -18.15 8.13
C ASP A 353 0.23 -17.59 6.93
N PRO A 354 -0.47 -17.08 5.89
CA PRO A 354 0.20 -16.60 4.69
C PRO A 354 0.79 -15.19 4.85
N GLN A 355 0.59 -14.53 6.00
CA GLN A 355 1.18 -13.21 6.25
C GLN A 355 2.71 -13.27 6.13
N VAL A 356 3.24 -12.37 5.30
CA VAL A 356 4.68 -12.20 5.10
C VAL A 356 5.19 -11.00 5.87
N GLU A 357 6.44 -11.07 6.27
CA GLU A 357 7.19 -9.94 6.79
C GLU A 357 8.44 -9.70 5.93
N VAL A 358 8.95 -8.48 6.00
CA VAL A 358 10.25 -8.12 5.44
C VAL A 358 11.16 -7.67 6.56
N ILE A 359 12.32 -8.32 6.69
CA ILE A 359 13.30 -8.02 7.74
C ILE A 359 14.71 -7.89 7.14
N PRO A 360 15.59 -7.07 7.73
CA PRO A 360 17.02 -7.15 7.45
C PRO A 360 17.56 -8.56 7.76
N MET A 361 18.44 -9.09 6.92
CA MET A 361 19.08 -10.40 7.11
C MET A 361 19.74 -10.54 8.49
N GLU A 362 20.24 -9.43 9.03
CA GLU A 362 20.88 -9.35 10.33
C GLU A 362 19.94 -9.80 11.46
N LEU A 363 18.65 -9.48 11.37
CA LEU A 363 17.64 -9.93 12.34
C LEU A 363 17.30 -11.42 12.20
N ALA A 364 17.65 -12.03 11.07
CA ALA A 364 17.53 -13.47 10.85
C ALA A 364 18.83 -14.24 11.17
N GLY A 365 19.82 -13.59 11.78
CA GLY A 365 21.10 -14.21 12.14
C GLY A 365 22.06 -14.42 10.96
N SER A 366 21.84 -13.73 9.84
CA SER A 366 22.72 -13.78 8.66
C SER A 366 23.29 -12.40 8.34
N ALA A 367 24.57 -12.31 7.97
CA ALA A 367 25.17 -11.04 7.57
C ALA A 367 24.94 -10.77 6.07
N PRO A 368 24.55 -9.55 5.66
CA PRO A 368 24.53 -9.21 4.25
C PRO A 368 25.97 -9.19 3.68
N SER A 369 26.10 -9.45 2.39
CA SER A 369 27.33 -9.21 1.64
C SER A 369 27.62 -7.70 1.53
N GLU A 370 28.85 -7.36 1.12
CA GLU A 370 29.21 -5.96 0.84
C GLU A 370 28.36 -5.36 -0.27
N ALA A 371 28.09 -6.12 -1.34
CA ALA A 371 27.22 -5.70 -2.43
C ALA A 371 25.79 -5.40 -1.94
N GLN A 372 25.25 -6.23 -1.04
CA GLN A 372 23.93 -6.00 -0.45
C GLN A 372 23.90 -4.75 0.44
N ARG A 373 24.95 -4.52 1.23
CA ARG A 373 25.07 -3.28 2.03
C ARG A 373 25.17 -2.04 1.14
N ALA A 374 25.97 -2.09 0.08
CA ALA A 374 26.11 -0.98 -0.87
C ALA A 374 24.78 -0.68 -1.58
N PHE A 375 24.06 -1.71 -2.03
CA PHE A 375 22.74 -1.56 -2.65
C PHE A 375 21.73 -0.97 -1.66
N ARG A 376 21.68 -1.49 -0.42
CA ARG A 376 20.80 -0.96 0.63
C ARG A 376 21.13 0.50 0.95
N ALA A 377 22.40 0.85 1.09
CA ALA A 377 22.84 2.22 1.34
C ALA A 377 22.48 3.17 0.18
N ALA A 378 22.64 2.72 -1.08
CA ALA A 378 22.20 3.48 -2.24
C ALA A 378 20.67 3.63 -2.29
N TRP A 379 19.90 2.69 -1.74
CA TRP A 379 18.44 2.80 -1.71
C TRP A 379 17.93 3.70 -0.58
N LEU A 380 18.36 3.41 0.65
CA LEU A 380 17.84 3.98 1.90
C LEU A 380 18.65 5.16 2.44
N GLY A 381 19.84 5.42 1.89
CA GLY A 381 20.70 6.51 2.30
C GLY A 381 20.15 7.88 1.91
N SER A 382 20.48 8.89 2.73
CA SER A 382 20.15 10.29 2.51
C SER A 382 20.57 10.78 1.13
N ARG A 383 19.70 11.57 0.51
CA ARG A 383 19.92 12.27 -0.77
C ARG A 383 19.98 13.78 -0.60
N ALA A 384 19.68 14.31 0.59
CA ALA A 384 19.84 15.72 0.87
C ALA A 384 21.34 16.11 0.89
N GLY A 385 21.72 17.10 0.07
CA GLY A 385 23.09 17.63 0.03
C GLY A 385 24.09 16.85 -0.81
N SER A 386 23.65 15.84 -1.57
CA SER A 386 24.47 15.09 -2.54
C SER A 386 24.46 15.68 -3.94
#